data_AF-A0A8I0H1W2-F1
#
_entry.id   AF-A0A8I0H1W2-F1
#
_cell.length_a   1.000
_cell.length_b   1.000
_cell.length_c   1.000
_cell.angle_alpha   90.00
_cell.angle_beta   90.00
_cell.angle_gamma   90.00
#
_symmetry.space_group_name_H-M   'P 1'
#
loop_
_entity.id
_entity.type
_entity.pdbx_description
1 polymer ?
#
loop_
_entity_poly.entity_id
_entity_poly.type
_entity_poly.pdbx_seq_one_letter_code
_entity_poly.pdbx_strand_id
1 'polypeptide(L)'
;GMPGTAIGIGCAIMLPSLLFTIGASEPLNAVLLIACILFGFQMAIGNIQTLPSDYFGGGAVGSLAGISGTAAVVGTLITTWLVPVLTTTSYAPIFALSAAIVPISFLCFWLVGGRVAPVSVKPANIQE
;
A
#
# COMPACT_ATOMS: atom_id res chain seq x y z
N GLY A 1 8.38 14.54 -11.83
CA GLY A 1 7.86 13.21 -12.20
C GLY A 1 6.98 12.75 -11.07
N MET A 2 5.80 12.20 -11.36
CA MET A 2 4.83 11.82 -10.33
C MET A 2 5.36 10.56 -9.62
N PRO A 3 5.60 10.58 -8.29
CA PRO A 3 5.98 9.38 -7.54
C PRO A 3 4.88 8.31 -7.51
N GLY A 4 3.70 8.63 -8.05
CA GLY A 4 2.60 7.69 -8.24
C GLY A 4 2.78 6.68 -9.39
N THR A 5 3.82 6.75 -10.23
CA THR A 5 3.99 5.79 -11.34
C THR A 5 4.36 4.39 -10.84
N ALA A 6 5.32 4.26 -9.90
CA ALA A 6 5.70 2.96 -9.34
C ALA A 6 4.56 2.34 -8.51
N ILE A 7 3.87 3.15 -7.70
CA ILE A 7 2.71 2.72 -6.90
C ILE A 7 1.55 2.34 -7.82
N GLY A 8 1.27 3.12 -8.86
CA GLY A 8 0.22 2.84 -9.84
C GLY A 8 0.50 1.58 -10.65
N ILE A 9 1.75 1.32 -11.04
CA ILE A 9 2.14 0.07 -11.70
C ILE A 9 1.97 -1.12 -10.74
N GLY A 10 2.41 -0.98 -9.48
CA GLY A 10 2.21 -2.01 -8.46
C GLY A 10 0.72 -2.33 -8.23
N CYS A 11 -0.13 -1.32 -8.09
CA CYS A 11 -1.58 -1.48 -7.96
C CYS A 11 -2.23 -2.09 -9.22
N ALA A 12 -1.78 -1.70 -10.41
CA ALA A 12 -2.28 -2.22 -11.68
C ALA A 12 -1.91 -3.70 -11.90
N ILE A 13 -0.79 -4.16 -11.34
CA ILE A 13 -0.41 -5.59 -11.32
C ILE A 13 -1.18 -6.33 -10.23
N MET A 14 -1.34 -5.72 -9.05
CA MET A 14 -1.94 -6.36 -7.88
C MET A 14 -3.46 -6.59 -8.02
N LEU A 15 -4.21 -5.62 -8.58
CA LEU A 15 -5.66 -5.70 -8.79
C LEU A 15 -6.13 -6.91 -9.62
N PRO A 16 -5.61 -7.15 -10.85
CA PRO A 16 -6.02 -8.29 -11.66
C PRO A 16 -5.64 -9.61 -10.98
N SER A 17 -4.46 -9.71 -10.36
CA SER A 17 -4.06 -10.93 -9.65
C SER A 17 -4.98 -11.26 -8.47
N LEU A 18 -5.46 -10.24 -7.73
CA LEU A 18 -6.46 -10.42 -6.67
C LEU A 18 -7.81 -10.93 -7.20
N LEU A 19 -8.29 -10.37 -8.31
CA LEU A 19 -9.53 -10.81 -8.95
C LEU A 19 -9.43 -12.25 -9.48
N PHE A 20 -8.31 -12.61 -10.12
CA PHE A 20 -8.07 -13.97 -10.60
C PHE A 20 -7.93 -14.99 -9.46
N THR A 21 -7.47 -14.56 -8.27
CA THR A 21 -7.32 -15.46 -7.11
C THR A 21 -8.67 -15.96 -6.59
N ILE A 22 -9.76 -15.20 -6.76
CA ILE A 22 -11.11 -15.60 -6.31
C ILE A 22 -11.61 -16.85 -7.07
N GLY A 23 -11.18 -17.03 -8.32
CA GLY A 23 -11.54 -18.18 -9.16
C GLY A 23 -10.46 -19.25 -9.27
N ALA A 24 -9.35 -19.13 -8.53
CA ALA A 24 -8.24 -20.07 -8.63
C ALA A 24 -8.59 -21.40 -7.92
N SER A 25 -8.99 -22.39 -8.71
CA SER A 25 -9.29 -23.75 -8.24
C SER A 25 -8.05 -24.65 -8.10
N GLU A 26 -6.94 -24.29 -8.75
CA GLU A 26 -5.68 -25.06 -8.73
C GLU A 26 -4.66 -24.44 -7.74
N PRO A 27 -4.01 -25.23 -6.86
CA PRO A 27 -3.03 -24.72 -5.90
C PRO A 27 -1.85 -23.98 -6.54
N LEU A 28 -1.40 -24.44 -7.71
CA LEU A 28 -0.27 -23.84 -8.44
C LEU A 28 -0.62 -22.44 -8.96
N ASN A 29 -1.86 -22.26 -9.45
CA ASN A 29 -2.36 -20.95 -9.89
C ASN A 29 -2.50 -19.99 -8.71
N ALA A 30 -2.98 -20.47 -7.56
CA ALA A 30 -3.06 -19.65 -6.35
C ALA A 30 -1.69 -19.13 -5.91
N VAL A 31 -0.65 -19.99 -5.89
CA VAL A 31 0.72 -19.58 -5.51
C VAL A 31 1.30 -18.55 -6.49
N LEU A 32 1.12 -18.74 -7.81
CA LEU A 32 1.59 -17.80 -8.82
C LEU A 32 0.90 -16.44 -8.70
N LEU A 33 -0.40 -16.42 -8.43
CA LEU A 33 -1.16 -15.19 -8.22
C LEU A 33 -0.73 -14.47 -6.95
N ILE A 34 -0.51 -15.20 -5.85
CA ILE A 34 0.04 -14.65 -4.60
C ILE A 34 1.43 -14.06 -4.85
N ALA A 35 2.29 -14.72 -5.64
CA ALA A 35 3.61 -14.18 -5.99
C ALA A 35 3.51 -12.85 -6.76
N CYS A 36 2.59 -12.73 -7.72
CA CYS A 36 2.31 -11.46 -8.41
C CYS A 36 1.75 -10.38 -7.46
N ILE A 37 0.83 -10.74 -6.56
CA ILE A 37 0.26 -9.82 -5.56
C ILE A 37 1.38 -9.27 -4.66
N LEU A 38 2.22 -10.16 -4.11
CA LEU A 38 3.34 -9.77 -3.25
C LEU A 38 4.34 -8.90 -4.01
N PHE A 39 4.66 -9.24 -5.27
CA PHE A 39 5.53 -8.42 -6.10
C PHE A 39 5.00 -6.99 -6.28
N GLY A 40 3.71 -6.85 -6.66
CA GLY A 40 3.07 -5.55 -6.81
C GLY A 40 2.97 -4.77 -5.50
N PHE A 41 2.68 -5.47 -4.39
CA PHE A 41 2.64 -4.88 -3.05
C PHE A 41 4.01 -4.36 -2.61
N GLN A 42 5.09 -5.12 -2.85
CA GLN A 42 6.45 -4.68 -2.50
C GLN A 42 6.88 -3.44 -3.27
N MET A 43 6.57 -3.37 -4.58
CA MET A 43 6.80 -2.17 -5.40
C MET A 43 6.04 -0.95 -4.87
N ALA A 44 4.79 -1.13 -4.42
CA ALA A 44 4.00 -0.06 -3.85
C ALA A 44 4.55 0.38 -2.47
N ILE A 45 4.73 -0.53 -1.52
CA ILE A 45 5.10 -0.20 -0.14
C ILE A 45 6.51 0.39 -0.04
N GLY A 46 7.47 -0.12 -0.82
CA GLY A 46 8.83 0.40 -0.85
C GLY A 46 8.88 1.86 -1.29
N ASN A 47 8.04 2.22 -2.26
CA ASN A 47 7.92 3.59 -2.73
C ASN A 47 7.08 4.46 -1.77
N ILE A 48 6.06 3.89 -1.11
CA ILE A 48 5.27 4.59 -0.08
C ILE A 48 6.13 4.95 1.14
N GLN A 49 7.05 4.08 1.55
CA GLN A 49 7.89 4.30 2.73
C GLN A 49 8.94 5.40 2.54
N THR A 50 9.38 5.64 1.30
CA THR A 50 10.31 6.73 0.98
C THR A 50 9.61 8.07 0.73
N LEU A 51 8.29 8.07 0.47
CA LEU A 51 7.54 9.30 0.26
C LEU A 51 7.57 10.25 1.48
N PRO A 52 7.37 9.81 2.75
CA PRO A 52 7.46 10.71 3.90
C PRO A 52 8.77 11.48 3.96
N SER A 53 9.91 10.86 3.64
CA SER A 53 11.21 11.54 3.55
C SER A 53 11.33 12.50 2.36
N ASP A 54 10.62 12.22 1.27
CA ASP A 54 10.59 13.08 0.08
C ASP A 54 9.72 14.34 0.28
N TYR A 55 8.65 14.23 1.09
CA TYR A 55 7.72 15.34 1.37
C TYR A 55 8.14 16.21 2.57
N PHE A 56 8.85 15.67 3.56
CA PHE A 56 9.15 16.36 4.81
C PHE A 56 10.65 16.39 5.14
N GLY A 57 11.19 17.56 5.47
CA GLY A 57 12.57 17.72 5.90
C GLY A 57 12.82 17.15 7.30
N GLY A 58 13.53 16.03 7.39
CA GLY A 58 14.25 15.53 8.58
C GLY A 58 13.40 15.04 9.76
N GLY A 59 12.72 15.94 10.47
CA GLY A 59 12.12 15.64 11.79
C GLY A 59 10.70 15.05 11.76
N ALA A 60 9.85 15.49 10.84
CA ALA A 60 8.44 15.06 10.79
C ALA A 60 8.24 13.66 10.16
N VAL A 61 9.24 13.17 9.43
CA VAL A 61 9.23 11.88 8.71
C VAL A 61 9.03 10.70 9.66
N GLY A 62 9.78 10.68 10.77
CA GLY A 62 9.74 9.59 11.75
C GLY A 62 8.40 9.49 12.48
N SER A 63 7.77 10.63 12.80
CA SER A 63 6.45 10.65 13.45
C SER A 63 5.34 10.17 12.49
N LEU A 64 5.38 10.61 11.23
CA LEU A 64 4.46 10.14 10.19
C LEU A 64 4.62 8.64 9.91
N ALA A 65 5.86 8.15 9.83
CA ALA A 65 6.16 6.73 9.71
C ALA A 65 5.66 5.92 10.93
N GLY A 66 5.80 6.46 12.15
CA GLY A 66 5.29 5.83 13.37
C GLY A 66 3.76 5.75 13.42
N ILE A 67 3.06 6.84 13.06
CA ILE A 67 1.59 6.89 13.02
C ILE A 67 1.04 5.94 11.95
N SER A 68 1.63 5.94 10.75
CA SER A 68 1.23 5.03 9.68
C SER A 68 1.50 3.56 10.03
N GLY A 69 2.63 3.25 10.68
CA GLY A 69 2.91 1.91 11.21
C GLY A 69 1.87 1.46 12.25
N THR A 70 1.51 2.36 13.18
CA THR A 70 0.49 2.06 14.19
C THR A 70 -0.89 1.83 13.55
N ALA A 71 -1.28 2.66 12.57
CA ALA A 71 -2.52 2.49 11.82
C ALA A 71 -2.55 1.15 11.06
N ALA A 72 -1.43 0.72 10.47
CA ALA A 72 -1.32 -0.57 9.79
C ALA A 72 -1.50 -1.76 10.76
N VAL A 73 -0.89 -1.68 11.95
CA VAL A 73 -1.05 -2.72 13.00
C VAL A 73 -2.50 -2.78 13.47
N VAL A 74 -3.13 -1.63 13.75
CA VAL A 74 -4.54 -1.57 14.16
C VAL A 74 -5.46 -2.14 13.08
N GLY A 75 -5.24 -1.80 11.81
CA GLY A 75 -6.02 -2.36 10.69
C GLY A 75 -5.84 -3.88 10.55
N THR A 76 -4.62 -4.38 10.79
CA THR A 76 -4.33 -5.83 10.79
C THR A 76 -5.07 -6.53 11.92
N LEU A 77 -5.05 -5.97 13.14
CA LEU A 77 -5.80 -6.51 14.28
C LEU A 77 -7.30 -6.57 14.00
N ILE A 78 -7.89 -5.47 13.51
CA ILE A 78 -9.31 -5.43 13.13
C ILE A 78 -9.63 -6.53 12.11
N THR A 79 -8.77 -6.68 11.11
CA THR A 79 -8.93 -7.72 10.08
C THR A 79 -8.87 -9.12 10.70
N THR A 80 -7.90 -9.40 11.57
CA THR A 80 -7.79 -10.69 12.26
C THR A 80 -9.03 -11.05 13.06
N TRP A 81 -9.66 -10.07 13.72
CA TRP A 81 -10.91 -10.28 14.47
C TRP A 81 -12.12 -10.44 13.54
N LEU A 82 -12.07 -9.83 12.36
CA LEU A 82 -13.12 -9.91 11.35
C LEU A 82 -13.07 -11.21 10.52
N VAL A 83 -11.88 -11.79 10.34
CA VAL A 83 -11.67 -13.07 9.63
C VAL A 83 -12.60 -14.18 10.12
N PRO A 84 -12.68 -14.52 11.42
CA PRO A 84 -13.55 -15.60 11.88
C PRO A 84 -15.03 -15.29 11.70
N VAL A 85 -15.43 -14.00 11.71
CA VAL A 85 -16.81 -13.57 11.50
C VAL A 85 -17.20 -13.65 10.03
N LEU A 86 -16.29 -13.31 9.11
CA LEU A 86 -16.55 -13.34 7.67
C LEU A 86 -16.34 -14.71 7.03
N THR A 87 -15.50 -15.57 7.63
CA THR A 87 -15.10 -16.86 7.03
C THR A 87 -15.93 -18.03 7.56
N THR A 88 -17.09 -17.77 8.19
CA THR A 88 -17.94 -18.84 8.76
C THR A 88 -18.48 -19.80 7.72
N THR A 89 -18.64 -19.36 6.47
CA THR A 89 -19.28 -20.16 5.41
C THR A 89 -18.43 -20.28 4.14
N SER A 90 -17.50 -19.34 3.87
CA SER A 90 -16.61 -19.38 2.71
C SER A 90 -15.45 -18.38 2.85
N TYR A 91 -14.35 -18.59 2.12
CA TYR A 91 -13.22 -17.64 2.02
C TYR A 91 -13.46 -16.50 1.02
N ALA A 92 -14.47 -16.61 0.16
CA ALA A 92 -14.86 -15.57 -0.80
C ALA A 92 -14.99 -14.14 -0.22
N PRO A 93 -15.65 -13.91 0.95
CA PRO A 93 -15.79 -12.57 1.52
C PRO A 93 -14.46 -11.93 1.93
N ILE A 94 -13.47 -12.70 2.40
CA ILE A 94 -12.16 -12.14 2.78
C ILE A 94 -11.40 -11.64 1.54
N PHE A 95 -11.45 -12.41 0.45
CA PHE A 95 -10.81 -12.04 -0.81
C PHE A 95 -11.52 -10.87 -1.49
N ALA A 96 -12.85 -10.81 -1.43
CA ALA A 96 -13.61 -9.67 -1.92
C ALA A 96 -13.30 -8.38 -1.14
N LEU A 97 -13.15 -8.49 0.18
CA LEU A 97 -12.73 -7.36 1.03
C LEU A 97 -11.33 -6.86 0.63
N SER A 98 -10.35 -7.76 0.47
CA SER A 98 -9.01 -7.40 0.01
C SER A 98 -9.02 -6.82 -1.41
N ALA A 99 -9.81 -7.36 -2.33
CA ALA A 99 -9.94 -6.82 -3.68
C ALA A 99 -10.54 -5.41 -3.69
N ALA A 100 -11.46 -5.11 -2.77
CA ALA A 100 -12.05 -3.77 -2.62
C ALA A 100 -11.11 -2.77 -1.91
N ILE A 101 -10.27 -3.24 -0.97
CA ILE A 101 -9.39 -2.33 -0.22
C ILE A 101 -8.23 -1.79 -1.06
N VAL A 102 -7.78 -2.55 -2.07
CA VAL A 102 -6.71 -2.13 -2.98
C VAL A 102 -7.06 -0.86 -3.78
N PRO A 103 -8.18 -0.78 -4.52
CA PRO A 103 -8.53 0.42 -5.26
C PRO A 103 -8.87 1.59 -4.33
N ILE A 104 -9.45 1.32 -3.16
CA ILE A 104 -9.69 2.35 -2.14
C ILE A 104 -8.35 2.93 -1.66
N SER A 105 -7.38 2.07 -1.36
CA SER A 105 -6.03 2.49 -0.94
C SER A 105 -5.35 3.31 -2.04
N PHE A 106 -5.41 2.85 -3.29
CA PHE A 106 -4.89 3.59 -4.44
C PHE A 106 -5.57 4.96 -4.60
N LEU A 107 -6.90 5.02 -4.44
CA LEU A 107 -7.65 6.27 -4.51
C LEU A 107 -7.28 7.23 -3.36
N CYS A 108 -7.09 6.71 -2.15
CA CYS A 108 -6.59 7.50 -1.02
C CYS A 108 -5.20 8.08 -1.32
N PHE A 109 -4.28 7.29 -1.88
CA PHE A 109 -2.96 7.79 -2.29
C PHE A 109 -3.06 8.82 -3.41
N TRP A 110 -3.96 8.64 -4.38
CA TRP A 110 -4.14 9.60 -5.46
C TRP A 110 -4.74 10.92 -4.94
N LEU A 111 -5.75 10.86 -4.07
CA LEU A 111 -6.40 12.05 -3.51
C LEU A 111 -5.50 12.80 -2.51
N VAL A 112 -4.76 12.08 -1.66
CA VAL A 112 -3.95 12.66 -0.57
C VAL A 112 -2.51 12.94 -1.01
N GLY A 113 -1.93 12.10 -1.87
CA GLY A 113 -0.56 12.19 -2.37
C GLY A 113 -0.33 13.26 -3.43
N GLY A 114 -0.98 14.43 -3.31
CA GLY A 114 -0.84 15.56 -4.23
C GLY A 114 0.62 15.90 -4.59
N ARG A 115 0.83 16.61 -5.71
CA ARG A 115 2.15 16.89 -6.35
C ARG A 115 3.34 16.89 -5.38
N VAL A 116 4.23 15.90 -5.51
CA VAL A 116 5.60 15.99 -4.96
C VAL A 116 6.33 17.13 -5.66
N ALA A 117 6.41 18.27 -4.99
CA ALA A 117 7.36 19.31 -5.30
C ALA A 117 8.63 19.02 -4.47
N PRO A 118 9.83 19.10 -5.05
CA PRO A 118 11.07 18.91 -4.31
C PRO A 118 11.12 19.90 -3.13
N VAL A 119 11.47 19.41 -1.94
CA VAL A 119 11.74 20.29 -0.81
C VAL A 119 12.96 21.14 -1.18
N SER A 120 12.76 22.44 -1.34
CA SER A 120 13.83 23.41 -1.57
C SER A 120 14.72 23.43 -0.33
N VAL A 121 15.94 22.89 -0.46
CA VAL A 121 16.99 23.04 0.54
C VAL A 121 17.28 24.53 0.66
N LYS A 122 16.87 25.17 1.76
CA LYS A 122 17.31 26.53 2.08
C LYS A 122 18.84 26.47 2.22
N PRO A 123 19.61 27.26 1.44
CA PRO A 123 21.06 27.20 1.55
C PRO A 123 21.45 27.56 2.99
N ALA A 124 22.20 26.68 3.63
CA ALA A 124 22.82 26.96 4.91
C ALA A 124 23.70 28.19 4.71
N ASN A 125 23.33 29.28 5.37
CA ASN A 125 24.11 30.50 5.36
C ASN A 125 25.39 30.22 6.15
N ILE A 126 26.45 29.82 5.43
CA ILE A 126 27.81 29.86 5.95
C ILE A 126 28.15 31.35 6.08
N GLN A 127 27.77 31.96 7.20
CA GLN A 127 28.37 33.20 7.66
C GLN A 127 29.43 32.79 8.67
N GLU A 128 30.63 33.20 8.31
CA GLU A 128 31.96 33.16 8.93
C GLU A 128 32.03 33.09 10.46
#